data_AF-A0A1M5KY30-F1
#
_entry.id   AF-A0A1M5KY30-F1
#
_cell.length_a   1.000
_cell.length_b   1.000
_cell.length_c   1.000
_cell.angle_alpha   90.00
_cell.angle_beta   90.00
_cell.angle_gamma   90.00
#
_symmetry.space_group_name_H-M   'P 1'
#
loop_
_entity.id
_entity.type
_entity.pdbx_description
1 polymer ?
#
loop_
_entity_poly.entity_id
_entity_poly.type
_entity_poly.pdbx_seq_one_letter_code
_entity_poly.pdbx_strand_id
1 'polypeptide(L)'
;MSNNTGNTLLAVLAGIAIGAGLGILYAPDKGSKTRKDVKDGFADGKNDLNHKFDSILSQLGDKLITTAVDLEESYKDMVSNASYKTEDVISFLEEKLANLKKQNAQHQK
;
A
#
# COMPACT_ATOMS: atom_id res chain seq x y z
N MET A 1 2.32 12.49 -22.09
CA MET A 1 1.81 11.57 -21.03
C MET A 1 2.97 10.92 -20.25
N SER A 2 3.92 11.70 -19.69
CA SER A 2 5.15 11.15 -19.05
C SER A 2 5.16 11.24 -17.52
N ASN A 3 4.19 11.93 -16.92
CA ASN A 3 4.10 12.21 -15.49
C ASN A 3 3.25 11.17 -14.72
N ASN A 4 2.35 10.46 -15.40
CA ASN A 4 1.50 9.46 -14.74
C ASN A 4 2.25 8.18 -14.40
N THR A 5 3.20 7.74 -15.22
CA THR A 5 3.99 6.52 -14.94
C THR A 5 4.83 6.66 -13.67
N GLY A 6 5.41 7.84 -13.43
CA GLY A 6 6.15 8.12 -12.20
C GLY A 6 5.26 8.10 -10.95
N ASN A 7 4.07 8.72 -11.03
CA ASN A 7 3.10 8.70 -9.95
C ASN A 7 2.56 7.29 -9.67
N THR A 8 2.28 6.49 -10.70
CA THR A 8 1.83 5.10 -10.53
C THR A 8 2.92 4.23 -9.92
N LEU A 9 4.17 4.36 -10.37
CA LEU A 9 5.28 3.61 -9.79
C LEU A 9 5.49 3.99 -8.31
N LEU A 10 5.42 5.28 -7.98
CA LEU A 10 5.51 5.75 -6.61
C LEU A 10 4.35 5.23 -5.76
N ALA A 11 3.12 5.24 -6.28
CA ALA A 11 1.94 4.71 -5.60
C ALA A 11 2.06 3.20 -5.34
N VAL A 12 2.56 2.42 -6.31
CA VAL A 12 2.79 0.98 -6.15
C VAL A 12 3.88 0.71 -5.11
N LEU A 13 5.01 1.42 -5.17
CA LEU A 13 6.08 1.27 -4.18
C LEU A 13 5.61 1.66 -2.77
N ALA A 14 4.84 2.74 -2.64
CA ALA A 14 4.23 3.14 -1.39
C ALA A 14 3.25 2.08 -0.88
N GLY A 15 2.41 1.51 -1.76
CA GLY A 15 1.51 0.42 -1.43
C GLY A 15 2.23 -0.84 -0.94
N ILE A 16 3.31 -1.23 -1.61
CA ILE A 16 4.15 -2.37 -1.18
C ILE A 16 4.82 -2.07 0.16
N ALA A 17 5.36 -0.86 0.35
CA ALA A 17 6.03 -0.50 1.60
C ALA A 17 5.06 -0.51 2.80
N ILE A 18 3.85 0.03 2.61
CA ILE A 18 2.79 -0.01 3.63
C ILE A 18 2.34 -1.45 3.87
N GLY A 19 2.08 -2.23 2.81
CA GLY A 19 1.64 -3.61 2.90
C GLY A 19 2.67 -4.52 3.58
N ALA A 20 3.94 -4.41 3.20
CA ALA A 20 5.04 -5.13 3.83
C ALA A 20 5.29 -4.64 5.26
N GLY A 21 5.19 -3.33 5.51
CA GLY A 21 5.29 -2.75 6.85
C GLY A 21 4.23 -3.31 7.78
N LEU A 22 2.96 -3.28 7.36
CA LEU A 22 1.85 -3.86 8.12
C LEU A 22 1.97 -5.39 8.24
N GLY A 23 2.39 -6.09 7.19
CA GLY A 23 2.58 -7.54 7.22
C GLY A 23 3.67 -7.99 8.20
N ILE A 24 4.81 -7.29 8.20
CA ILE A 24 5.93 -7.55 9.13
C ILE A 24 5.54 -7.16 10.56
N LEU A 25 4.80 -6.05 10.76
CA LEU A 25 4.33 -5.65 12.09
C LEU A 25 3.26 -6.60 12.63
N TYR A 26 2.39 -7.14 11.77
CA TYR A 26 1.36 -8.10 12.15
C TYR A 26 1.94 -9.48 12.46
N ALA A 27 2.96 -9.90 11.72
CA ALA A 27 3.65 -11.18 11.91
C ALA A 27 5.17 -11.02 11.96
N PRO A 28 5.74 -10.57 13.10
CA PRO A 28 7.18 -10.37 13.22
C PRO A 28 7.91 -11.68 13.48
N ASP A 29 8.83 -12.04 12.58
CA ASP A 29 9.79 -13.11 12.81
C ASP A 29 10.98 -12.65 13.67
N LYS A 30 11.65 -13.60 14.33
CA LYS A 30 12.88 -13.31 15.06
C LYS A 30 13.96 -12.86 14.07
N GLY A 31 14.56 -11.69 14.31
CA GLY A 31 15.56 -11.12 13.38
C GLY A 31 16.76 -12.03 13.08
N SER A 32 17.13 -12.95 13.99
CA SER A 32 18.17 -13.96 13.73
C SER A 32 17.77 -14.97 12.65
N LYS A 33 16.48 -15.32 12.56
CA LYS A 33 15.92 -16.19 11.52
C LYS A 33 15.83 -15.44 10.21
N THR A 34 15.23 -14.24 10.18
CA THR A 34 15.13 -13.42 8.97
C THR A 34 16.48 -13.20 8.29
N ARG A 35 17.54 -12.88 9.07
CA ARG A 35 18.88 -12.72 8.49
C ARG A 35 19.44 -14.02 7.92
N LYS A 36 19.17 -15.16 8.56
CA LYS A 36 19.59 -16.48 8.06
C LYS A 36 18.80 -16.85 6.80
N ASP A 37 17.48 -16.67 6.82
CA ASP A 37 16.59 -17.00 5.70
C ASP A 37 16.85 -16.11 4.49
N VAL A 38 17.24 -14.85 4.67
CA VAL A 38 17.70 -13.98 3.56
C VAL A 38 19.00 -14.49 2.95
N LYS A 39 19.93 -14.97 3.79
CA LYS A 39 21.23 -15.49 3.33
C LYS A 39 21.08 -16.83 2.60
N ASP A 40 20.32 -17.75 3.17
CA ASP A 40 20.17 -19.12 2.68
C ASP A 40 19.11 -19.17 1.55
N GLY A 41 18.00 -18.45 1.69
CA GLY A 41 16.88 -18.44 0.75
C GLY A 41 17.16 -17.74 -0.59
N PHE A 42 18.15 -16.85 -0.67
CA PHE A 42 18.51 -16.22 -1.96
C PHE A 42 19.14 -17.22 -2.95
N ALA A 43 19.83 -18.24 -2.44
CA ALA A 43 20.50 -19.26 -3.25
C ALA A 43 19.53 -20.36 -3.70
N ASP A 44 18.73 -20.89 -2.79
CA ASP A 44 17.89 -22.07 -3.04
C ASP A 44 16.44 -21.72 -3.44
N GLY A 45 15.97 -20.53 -3.07
CA GLY A 45 14.56 -20.18 -3.17
C GLY A 45 14.06 -19.94 -4.59
N LYS A 46 14.89 -19.48 -5.53
CA LYS A 46 14.42 -19.04 -6.86
C LYS A 46 13.69 -20.13 -7.65
N ASN A 47 14.16 -21.37 -7.60
CA ASN A 47 13.58 -22.45 -8.40
C ASN A 47 12.25 -22.96 -7.81
N ASP A 48 12.18 -23.08 -6.48
CA ASP A 48 10.97 -23.50 -5.77
C ASP A 48 9.90 -22.41 -5.78
N LEU A 49 10.32 -21.14 -5.77
CA LEU A 49 9.44 -19.99 -5.82
C LEU A 49 8.67 -19.93 -7.14
N ASN A 50 9.33 -20.11 -8.29
CA ASN A 50 8.65 -20.05 -9.59
C ASN A 50 7.52 -21.08 -9.71
N HIS A 51 7.76 -22.34 -9.32
CA HIS A 51 6.74 -23.38 -9.38
C HIS A 51 5.55 -23.14 -8.44
N LYS A 52 5.82 -22.61 -7.24
CA LYS A 52 4.77 -22.24 -6.28
C LYS A 52 4.01 -21.00 -6.76
N PHE A 53 4.70 -20.01 -7.32
CA PHE A 53 4.09 -18.80 -7.86
C PHE A 53 3.14 -19.13 -9.00
N ASP A 54 3.53 -19.97 -9.96
CA ASP A 54 2.65 -20.36 -11.07
C ASP A 54 1.36 -21.03 -10.54
N SER A 55 1.50 -21.93 -9.58
CA SER A 55 0.36 -22.61 -8.95
C SER A 55 -0.56 -21.64 -8.19
N ILE A 56 0.03 -20.65 -7.51
CA ILE A 56 -0.70 -19.60 -6.77
C ILE A 56 -1.39 -18.66 -7.76
N LEU A 57 -0.72 -18.23 -8.82
CA LEU A 57 -1.28 -17.33 -9.82
C LEU A 57 -2.46 -17.97 -10.55
N SER A 58 -2.40 -19.27 -10.86
CA SER A 58 -3.55 -19.98 -11.44
C SER A 58 -4.74 -20.05 -10.47
N GLN A 59 -4.51 -20.38 -9.20
CA GLN A 59 -5.59 -20.47 -8.20
C GLN A 59 -6.14 -19.11 -7.77
N LEU A 60 -5.28 -18.08 -7.74
CA LEU A 60 -5.66 -16.71 -7.46
C LEU A 60 -6.36 -16.08 -8.67
N GLY A 61 -5.96 -16.34 -9.91
CA GLY A 61 -6.60 -15.76 -11.09
C GLY A 61 -8.11 -15.96 -11.09
N ASP A 62 -8.56 -17.20 -10.88
CA ASP A 62 -9.99 -17.53 -10.86
C ASP A 62 -10.71 -16.91 -9.65
N LYS A 63 -10.08 -16.93 -8.46
CA LYS A 63 -10.67 -16.35 -7.24
C LYS A 63 -10.68 -14.83 -7.26
N LEU A 64 -9.64 -14.21 -7.81
CA LEU A 64 -9.49 -12.76 -7.91
C LEU A 64 -10.50 -12.16 -8.87
N ILE A 65 -10.90 -12.85 -9.94
CA ILE A 65 -11.97 -12.34 -10.81
C ILE A 65 -13.28 -12.24 -10.03
N THR A 66 -13.66 -13.29 -9.29
CA THR A 66 -14.87 -13.26 -8.45
C THR A 66 -14.75 -12.25 -7.32
N THR A 67 -13.62 -12.24 -6.60
CA THR A 67 -13.40 -11.31 -5.49
C THR A 67 -13.25 -9.87 -5.95
N ALA A 68 -12.73 -9.60 -7.16
CA ALA A 68 -12.65 -8.24 -7.69
C ALA A 68 -14.03 -7.65 -7.95
N VAL A 69 -15.00 -8.46 -8.41
CA VAL A 69 -16.40 -8.03 -8.59
C VAL A 69 -17.03 -7.65 -7.24
N ASP A 70 -16.85 -8.48 -6.22
CA ASP A 70 -17.35 -8.19 -4.86
C ASP A 70 -16.63 -7.00 -4.20
N LEU A 71 -15.32 -6.87 -4.47
CA LEU A 71 -14.49 -5.76 -4.00
C LEU A 71 -14.88 -4.44 -4.66
N GLU A 72 -15.30 -4.43 -5.92
CA GLU A 72 -15.74 -3.20 -6.60
C GLU A 72 -17.01 -2.64 -5.96
N GLU A 73 -17.96 -3.52 -5.61
CA GLU A 73 -19.18 -3.15 -4.89
C GLU A 73 -18.85 -2.62 -3.48
N SER A 74 -18.04 -3.35 -2.73
CA SER A 74 -17.59 -2.94 -1.39
C SER A 74 -16.71 -1.67 -1.43
N TYR A 75 -15.88 -1.51 -2.45
CA TYR A 75 -15.06 -0.32 -2.67
C TYR A 75 -15.92 0.89 -2.96
N LYS A 76 -16.96 0.75 -3.79
CA LYS A 76 -17.88 1.85 -4.08
C LYS A 76 -18.63 2.31 -2.83
N ASP A 77 -19.09 1.38 -2.01
CA ASP A 77 -19.75 1.68 -0.73
C ASP A 77 -18.76 2.33 0.26
N MET A 78 -17.55 1.79 0.40
CA MET A 78 -16.51 2.35 1.26
C MET A 78 -16.05 3.72 0.78
N VAL A 79 -15.88 3.93 -0.54
CA VAL A 79 -15.53 5.23 -1.13
C VAL A 79 -16.65 6.24 -0.96
N SER A 80 -17.91 5.83 -1.05
CA SER A 80 -19.04 6.73 -0.78
C SER A 80 -19.03 7.21 0.67
N ASN A 81 -18.87 6.29 1.62
CA ASN A 81 -18.75 6.60 3.05
C ASN A 81 -17.47 7.39 3.39
N ALA A 82 -16.36 7.06 2.73
CA ALA A 82 -15.09 7.76 2.88
C ALA A 82 -15.13 9.15 2.25
N SER A 83 -15.82 9.36 1.13
CA SER A 83 -15.94 10.67 0.48
C SER A 83 -16.56 11.70 1.41
N TYR A 84 -17.63 11.32 2.12
CA TYR A 84 -18.28 12.20 3.10
C TYR A 84 -17.31 12.59 4.23
N LYS A 85 -16.58 11.61 4.79
CA LYS A 85 -15.57 11.87 5.83
C LYS A 85 -14.32 12.58 5.30
N THR A 86 -14.00 12.39 4.03
CA THR A 86 -12.84 12.97 3.36
C THR A 86 -13.07 14.46 3.13
N GLU A 87 -14.30 14.90 2.84
CA GLU A 87 -14.61 16.32 2.69
C GLU A 87 -14.45 17.10 4.01
N ASP A 88 -14.86 16.50 5.13
CA ASP A 88 -14.61 17.04 6.47
C ASP A 88 -13.10 17.09 6.80
N VAL A 89 -12.36 16.04 6.46
CA VAL A 89 -10.90 15.98 6.67
C VAL A 89 -10.15 16.95 5.77
N ILE A 90 -10.55 17.10 4.50
CA ILE A 90 -9.98 18.09 3.57
C ILE A 90 -10.20 19.49 4.13
N SER A 91 -11.41 19.81 4.56
CA SER A 91 -11.73 21.12 5.16
C SER A 91 -10.86 21.39 6.40
N PHE A 92 -10.69 20.41 7.28
CA PHE A 92 -9.83 20.53 8.46
C PHE A 92 -8.34 20.69 8.08
N LEU A 93 -7.86 19.98 7.07
CA LEU A 93 -6.49 20.09 6.57
C LEU A 93 -6.25 21.45 5.90
N GLU A 94 -7.20 21.97 5.13
CA GLU A 94 -7.13 23.31 4.55
C GLU A 94 -7.10 24.40 5.62
N GLU A 95 -7.91 24.27 6.66
CA GLU A 95 -7.90 25.17 7.80
C GLU A 95 -6.54 25.16 8.51
N LYS A 96 -6.01 23.96 8.80
CA LYS A 96 -4.67 23.78 9.40
C LYS A 96 -3.56 24.32 8.50
N LEU A 97 -3.62 24.09 7.19
CA LEU A 97 -2.63 24.57 6.23
C LEU A 97 -2.66 26.10 6.13
N ALA A 98 -3.85 26.70 6.09
CA ALA A 98 -4.01 28.14 6.09
C ALA A 98 -3.49 28.76 7.39
N ASN A 99 -3.73 28.13 8.54
CA ASN A 99 -3.22 28.56 9.84
C ASN A 99 -1.69 28.46 9.89
N LEU A 100 -1.11 27.34 9.45
CA LEU A 100 0.34 27.14 9.36
C LEU A 100 1.00 28.16 8.43
N LYS A 101 0.39 28.47 7.27
CA LYS A 101 0.91 29.48 6.34
C LYS A 101 0.88 30.88 6.95
N LYS A 102 -0.17 31.21 7.71
CA LYS A 102 -0.27 32.49 8.46
C LYS A 102 0.76 32.56 9.58
N GLN A 103 0.91 31.51 10.40
CA GLN A 103 1.94 31.46 11.45
C GLN A 103 3.35 31.56 10.86
N ASN A 104 3.66 30.83 9.79
CA ASN A 104 4.96 30.89 9.15
C ASN A 104 5.26 32.29 8.57
N ALA A 105 4.25 32.98 8.01
CA ALA A 105 4.39 34.37 7.57
C ALA A 105 4.55 35.38 8.72
N GLN A 106 4.00 35.08 9.91
CA GLN A 106 4.17 35.90 11.12
C GLN A 106 5.57 35.74 11.74
N HIS A 107 6.21 34.59 11.56
CA HIS A 107 7.58 34.31 12.02
C HIS A 107 8.68 34.72 11.01
N GLN A 108 8.32 35.18 9.80
CA GLN A 108 9.26 35.69 8.78
C GLN A 108 9.45 37.21 8.80
N LYS A 109 9.03 37.90 9.89
CA LYS A 109 9.43 39.27 10.20
C LYS A 109 10.41 39.27 11.37
#